data_AF-A0AA97EXS1-F1
#
_entry.id   AF-A0AA97EXS1-F1
#
_cell.length_a   1.000
_cell.length_b   1.000
_cell.length_c   1.000
_cell.angle_alpha   90.00
_cell.angle_beta   90.00
_cell.angle_gamma   90.00
#
_symmetry.space_group_name_H-M   'P 1'
#
loop_
_entity.id
_entity.type
_entity.pdbx_description
1 polymer ?
#
loop_
_entity_poly.entity_id
_entity_poly.type
_entity_poly.pdbx_seq_one_letter_code
_entity_poly.pdbx_strand_id
1 'polypeptide(L)' 'MKPHVMSISDFAKYKGTSRQTVYNNLSDLTTDDSYGTQRIVLDERAENWQPKEQYKPKNRNSAE' A
#
# COMPACT_ATOMS: atom_id res chain seq x y z
N MET A 1 22.74 3.12 2.63
CA MET A 1 21.79 2.25 3.36
C MET A 1 21.44 1.09 2.45
N LYS A 2 21.37 -0.15 2.95
CA LYS A 2 20.85 -1.27 2.13
C LYS A 2 19.35 -1.03 1.95
N PRO A 3 18.80 -1.10 0.72
CA PRO A 3 17.36 -1.00 0.53
C PRO A 3 16.69 -2.09 1.35
N HIS A 4 15.84 -1.70 2.30
CA HIS A 4 15.09 -2.66 3.10
C HIS A 4 13.86 -3.05 2.29
N VAL A 5 13.83 -4.28 1.80
CA VAL A 5 12.66 -4.83 1.09
C VAL A 5 11.76 -5.57 2.06
N MET A 6 10.46 -5.36 1.96
CA MET A 6 9.46 -6.06 2.77
C MET A 6 8.31 -6.58 1.91
N SER A 7 7.58 -7.58 2.42
CA SER A 7 6.40 -8.08 1.74
C SER A 7 5.29 -7.02 1.71
N ILE A 8 4.39 -7.09 0.73
CA ILE A 8 3.19 -6.24 0.68
C ILE A 8 2.36 -6.37 1.97
N SER A 9 2.33 -7.57 2.57
CA SER A 9 1.63 -7.83 3.84
C SER A 9 2.26 -7.08 5.01
N ASP A 10 3.58 -7.04 5.09
CA ASP A 10 4.29 -6.34 6.16
C ASP A 10 4.23 -4.83 5.96
N PHE A 11 4.32 -4.35 4.71
CA PHE A 11 4.14 -2.94 4.39
C PHE A 11 2.74 -2.44 4.76
N ALA A 12 1.71 -3.24 4.47
CA ALA A 12 0.33 -2.92 4.86
C ALA A 12 0.20 -2.78 6.39
N LYS A 13 0.81 -3.68 7.17
CA LYS A 13 0.83 -3.60 8.63
C LYS A 13 1.60 -2.36 9.11
N TYR A 14 2.77 -2.10 8.54
CA TYR A 14 3.61 -0.94 8.87
C TYR A 14 2.85 0.38 8.65
N LYS A 15 2.06 0.47 7.58
CA LYS A 15 1.25 1.64 7.25
C LYS A 15 -0.15 1.67 7.88
N GLY A 16 -0.51 0.65 8.68
CA GLY A 16 -1.83 0.57 9.29
C GLY A 16 -2.98 0.49 8.26
N THR A 17 -2.76 -0.17 7.13
CA THR A 17 -3.72 -0.25 6.02
C THR A 17 -3.95 -1.69 5.54
N SER A 18 -4.85 -1.87 4.58
CA SER A 18 -5.14 -3.18 3.98
C SER A 18 -4.15 -3.52 2.87
N ARG A 19 -3.88 -4.81 2.66
CA ARG A 19 -3.09 -5.29 1.51
C ARG A 19 -3.69 -4.81 0.19
N GLN A 20 -5.02 -4.80 0.06
CA GLN A 20 -5.71 -4.32 -1.12
C GLN A 20 -5.41 -2.85 -1.40
N THR A 21 -5.34 -2.02 -0.36
CA THR A 21 -4.97 -0.62 -0.48
C THR A 21 -3.56 -0.47 -1.05
N VAL A 22 -2.62 -1.29 -0.59
CA VAL A 22 -1.26 -1.30 -1.14
C VAL A 22 -1.28 -1.76 -2.60
N TYR A 23 -1.97 -2.85 -2.95
CA TYR A 23 -2.12 -3.33 -4.32
C TYR A 23 -2.67 -2.27 -5.27
N ASN A 24 -3.71 -1.55 -4.84
CA ASN A 24 -4.35 -0.49 -5.64
C ASN A 24 -3.46 0.74 -5.87
N ASN A 25 -2.37 0.89 -5.11
CA ASN A 25 -1.46 2.03 -5.18
C ASN A 25 0.00 1.59 -5.42
N LEU A 26 0.23 0.41 -5.99
CA LEU A 26 1.59 -0.07 -6.27
C LEU A 26 2.36 0.86 -7.22
N SER A 27 1.66 1.57 -8.11
CA SER A 27 2.27 2.58 -8.99
C SER A 27 2.94 3.73 -8.25
N ASP A 28 2.52 3.99 -7.01
CA ASP A 28 3.04 5.09 -6.17
C ASP A 28 4.24 4.62 -5.31
N LEU A 29 4.61 3.34 -5.40
CA LEU A 29 5.64 2.70 -4.58
C LEU A 29 6.75 2.10 -5.45
N THR A 30 7.96 2.05 -4.92
CA THR A 30 9.05 1.29 -5.55
C THR A 30 8.88 -0.19 -5.18
N THR A 31 8.81 -1.06 -6.18
CA THR A 31 8.65 -2.50 -5.99
C THR A 31 9.85 -3.29 -6.50
N ASP A 32 10.18 -4.37 -5.82
CA ASP A 32 11.17 -5.37 -6.23
C ASP A 32 10.45 -6.69 -6.51
N ASP A 33 10.50 -7.17 -7.74
CA ASP A 33 9.87 -8.42 -8.19
C ASP A 33 10.87 -9.60 -8.28
N SER A 34 12.07 -9.43 -7.69
CA SER A 34 13.08 -10.47 -7.64
C SER A 34 12.51 -11.78 -7.09
N TYR A 35 12.77 -12.88 -7.81
CA TYR A 35 12.30 -14.24 -7.47
C TYR A 35 10.78 -14.43 -7.58
N GLY A 36 10.09 -13.64 -8.42
CA GLY A 36 8.68 -13.84 -8.75
C GLY A 36 7.70 -13.44 -7.64
N THR A 37 8.19 -12.79 -6.59
CA THR A 37 7.35 -12.26 -5.50
C THR A 37 7.53 -10.76 -5.44
N GLN A 38 6.45 -10.02 -5.67
CA GLN A 38 6.47 -8.56 -5.58
C GLN A 38 6.61 -8.12 -4.11
N ARG A 39 7.65 -7.34 -3.85
CA ARG A 39 8.01 -6.76 -2.55
C ARG A 39 8.04 -5.24 -2.67
N ILE A 40 7.86 -4.55 -1.55
CA ILE A 40 7.99 -3.10 -1.46
C ILE A 40 9.40 -2.77 -1.03
N VAL A 41 10.06 -1.88 -1.75
CA VAL A 41 11.33 -1.26 -1.35
C VAL A 41 10.99 -0.12 -0.39
N LEU A 42 11.51 -0.16 0.83
CA LEU A 42 11.44 0.99 1.75
C LEU A 42 12.47 2.04 1.34
N ASP A 43 12.03 2.94 0.48
CA ASP A 43 12.70 4.19 0.16
C ASP A 43 11.91 5.39 0.73
N GLU A 44 12.40 6.61 0.47
CA GLU A 44 11.74 7.84 0.91
C GLU A 44 10.28 7.95 0.41
N ARG A 45 9.94 7.36 -0.74
CA ARG A 45 8.57 7.36 -1.25
C ARG A 45 7.69 6.45 -0.41
N ALA A 46 8.15 5.23 -0.14
CA ALA A 46 7.44 4.29 0.70
C ALA A 46 7.30 4.81 2.15
N GLU A 47 8.31 5.49 2.69
CA GLU A 47 8.25 6.12 4.01
C GLU A 47 7.23 7.26 4.08
N ASN A 48 7.17 8.11 3.05
CA ASN A 48 6.22 9.23 3.00
C ASN A 48 4.83 8.84 2.47
N TRP A 49 4.69 7.65 1.88
CA TRP A 49 3.41 7.19 1.34
C TRP A 49 2.36 7.05 2.44
N GLN A 50 1.16 7.53 2.13
CA GLN A 50 -0.03 7.40 2.96
C GLN A 50 -1.13 6.72 2.15
N PRO A 51 -1.90 5.80 2.75
CA PRO A 51 -3.02 5.18 2.06
C PRO A 51 -4.05 6.26 1.70
N LYS A 52 -4.30 6.44 0.40
CA LYS A 52 -5.45 7.25 -0.05
C LYS A 52 -6.71 6.60 0.52
N GLU A 53 -7.61 7.41 1.11
CA GLU A 53 -8.90 6.91 1.56
C GLU A 53 -9.63 6.28 0.37
N GLN A 54 -9.80 4.96 0.41
CA GLN A 54 -10.65 4.29 -0.57
C GLN A 54 -12.06 4.82 -0.39
N TYR A 55 -12.68 5.22 -1.51
CA TYR A 55 -14.05 5.70 -1.54
C TYR A 55 -14.95 4.74 -0.77
N LYS A 56 -15.38 5.16 0.43
CA LYS A 56 -16.47 4.50 1.13
C LYS A 56 -17.74 4.94 0.38
N PRO A 57 -18.53 4.03 -0.19
CA PRO A 57 -19.84 4.42 -0.70
C PRO A 57 -20.59 5.08 0.45
N LYS A 58 -20.91 6.37 0.29
CA LYS A 58 -21.86 7.02 1.19
C LYS A 58 -23.13 6.19 1.09
N ASN A 59 -23.53 5.54 2.17
CA ASN A 59 -24.81 4.85 2.25
C ASN A 59 -25.89 5.82 1.75
N ARG A 60 -26.43 5.56 0.55
CA ARG A 60 -27.67 6.17 0.08
C ARG A 60 -28.86 5.52 0.81
N ASN A 61 -28.86 5.59 2.14
CA ASN A 61 -30.02 5.30 2.98
C ASN A 61 -30.36 6.56 3.80
N SER A 62 -30.44 7.69 3.10
CA SER A 62 -30.99 8.93 3.64
C SER A 62 -31.92 9.51 2.58
N ALA A 63 -33.04 8.83 2.33
CA ALA A 63 -34.28 9.36 1.76
C ALA A 63 -35.25 8.20 1.49
N GLU A 64 -35.97 7.78 2.53
CA GLU A 64 -37.45 7.73 2.61
C GLU A 64 -37.87 7.00 3.90
#